data_AF-A0AAQ0BY46-F1
#
_entry.id   AF-A0AAQ0BY46-F1
#
_cell.length_a   1.000
_cell.length_b   1.000
_cell.length_c   1.000
_cell.angle_alpha   90.00
_cell.angle_beta   90.00
_cell.angle_gamma   90.00
#
_symmetry.space_group_name_H-M   'P 1'
#
loop_
_entity.id
_entity.type
_entity.pdbx_description
1 polymer ?
#
loop_
_entity_poly.entity_id
_entity_poly.type
_entity_poly.pdbx_seq_one_letter_code
_entity_poly.pdbx_strand_id
1 'polypeptide(L)'
;MLFARIVLLVQVVVMGGVGLAYWLRPYEMANLNGMLLMESVSVSNTRVYYGGLQLGLALFLLWSTRRPERLRSALVLLITMQAALVLARLGSLWLDGGTLRNLDLGALAYKVGSALLALLALYRLKPAPAAEPPVPLPPAELPRGEFDDDFGRLQRRQEPPLDRPHQARQD
;
A
#
# COMPACT_ATOMS: atom_id res chain seq x y z
N MET A 1 -15.96 0.92 -11.15
CA MET A 1 -15.14 1.88 -10.38
C MET A 1 -15.90 2.53 -9.23
N LEU A 2 -17.11 3.07 -9.44
CA LEU A 2 -17.92 3.67 -8.36
C LEU A 2 -18.20 2.70 -7.20
N PHE A 3 -18.61 1.46 -7.51
CA PHE A 3 -18.87 0.43 -6.50
C PHE A 3 -17.66 0.18 -5.57
N ALA A 4 -16.46 0.03 -6.15
CA ALA A 4 -15.23 -0.12 -5.37
C ALA A 4 -14.97 1.08 -4.44
N ARG A 5 -15.19 2.31 -4.93
CA ARG A 5 -15.06 3.52 -4.10
C ARG A 5 -16.07 3.53 -2.96
N ILE A 6 -17.32 3.15 -3.21
CA ILE A 6 -18.36 3.07 -2.17
C ILE A 6 -17.96 2.06 -1.10
N VAL A 7 -17.56 0.84 -1.49
CA VAL A 7 -17.10 -0.19 -0.55
C VAL A 7 -15.96 0.34 0.31
N LEU A 8 -14.94 0.98 -0.28
CA LEU A 8 -13.83 1.56 0.47
C LEU A 8 -14.27 2.70 1.39
N LEU A 9 -15.16 3.60 0.93
CA LEU A 9 -15.64 4.72 1.75
C LEU A 9 -16.47 4.25 2.95
N VAL A 10 -17.30 3.22 2.78
CA VAL A 10 -18.00 2.59 3.91
C VAL A 10 -16.98 2.08 4.93
N GLN A 11 -15.90 1.44 4.48
CA GLN A 11 -14.84 0.96 5.37
C GLN A 11 -14.07 2.10 6.04
N VAL A 12 -13.83 3.22 5.34
CA VAL A 12 -13.24 4.42 5.94
C VAL A 12 -14.10 4.91 7.10
N VAL A 13 -15.43 4.99 6.91
CA VAL A 13 -16.34 5.46 7.96
C VAL A 13 -16.36 4.50 9.14
N VAL A 14 -16.47 3.19 8.88
CA VAL A 14 -16.54 2.19 9.96
C VAL A 14 -15.20 2.09 10.70
N MET A 15 -14.08 1.89 10.00
CA MET A 15 -12.76 1.78 10.60
C MET A 15 -12.33 3.09 11.27
N GLY A 16 -12.63 4.23 10.64
CA GLY A 16 -12.36 5.54 11.19
C GLY A 16 -13.18 5.82 12.45
N GLY A 17 -14.48 5.51 12.44
CA GLY A 17 -15.36 5.69 13.59
C GLY A 17 -14.99 4.77 14.76
N VAL A 18 -14.79 3.48 14.49
CA VAL A 18 -14.37 2.51 15.52
C VAL A 18 -12.98 2.85 16.06
N GLY A 19 -12.03 3.17 15.18
CA GLY A 19 -10.70 3.58 15.58
C GLY A 19 -10.71 4.84 16.46
N LEU A 20 -11.53 5.83 16.09
CA LEU A 20 -11.69 7.05 16.91
C LEU A 20 -12.34 6.74 18.26
N ALA A 21 -13.34 5.87 18.29
CA ALA A 21 -13.99 5.42 19.52
C ALA A 21 -12.99 4.73 20.46
N TYR A 22 -12.16 3.82 19.96
CA TYR A 22 -11.11 3.17 20.74
C TYR A 22 -10.03 4.15 21.20
N TRP A 23 -9.73 5.19 20.41
CA TRP A 23 -8.73 6.17 20.76
C TRP A 23 -9.21 7.15 21.85
N LEU A 24 -10.47 7.58 21.80
CA LEU A 24 -11.06 8.54 22.74
C LEU A 24 -11.63 7.86 24.00
N ARG A 25 -12.28 6.69 23.84
CA ARG A 25 -13.00 5.95 24.89
C ARG A 25 -12.53 4.49 25.00
N PRO A 26 -11.23 4.24 25.27
CA PRO A 26 -10.66 2.89 25.25
C PRO A 26 -11.29 1.95 26.29
N TYR A 27 -11.62 2.43 27.49
CA TYR A 27 -12.21 1.60 28.56
C TYR A 27 -13.61 1.10 28.20
N GLU A 28 -14.46 1.98 27.70
CA GLU A 28 -15.83 1.65 27.29
C GLU A 28 -15.80 0.62 26.16
N MET A 29 -14.97 0.86 25.14
CA MET A 29 -14.83 -0.04 24.00
C MET A 29 -14.22 -1.40 24.37
N ALA A 30 -13.24 -1.41 25.26
CA ALA A 30 -12.64 -2.65 25.74
C ALA A 30 -13.64 -3.48 26.55
N ASN A 31 -14.40 -2.82 27.44
CA ASN A 31 -15.39 -3.50 28.27
C ASN A 31 -16.53 -4.09 27.44
N LEU A 32 -16.95 -3.44 26.35
CA LEU A 32 -17.92 -4.00 25.38
C LEU A 32 -17.43 -5.31 24.75
N ASN A 33 -16.11 -5.51 24.67
CA ASN A 33 -15.47 -6.70 24.14
C ASN A 33 -15.05 -7.68 25.25
N GLY A 34 -15.53 -7.49 26.48
CA GLY A 34 -15.17 -8.30 27.64
C GLY A 34 -13.73 -8.13 28.12
N MET A 35 -13.02 -7.10 27.65
CA MET A 35 -11.65 -6.80 28.05
C MET A 35 -11.62 -5.85 29.25
N LEU A 36 -10.84 -6.22 30.26
CA LEU A 36 -10.55 -5.40 31.44
C LEU A 36 -9.16 -4.79 31.34
N LEU A 37 -9.08 -3.47 31.20
CA LEU A 37 -7.83 -2.72 31.13
C LEU A 37 -7.37 -2.34 32.53
N MET A 38 -6.49 -3.16 33.12
CA MET A 38 -6.02 -2.96 34.50
C MET A 38 -4.89 -1.92 34.60
N GLU A 39 -3.97 -1.94 33.63
CA GLU A 39 -2.77 -1.12 33.66
C GLU A 39 -2.84 0.03 32.66
N SER A 40 -2.17 1.13 32.99
CA SER A 40 -2.06 2.30 32.09
C SER A 40 -1.40 1.92 30.75
N VAL A 41 -0.48 0.95 30.75
CA VAL A 41 0.15 0.43 29.54
C VAL A 41 -0.85 -0.34 28.66
N SER A 42 -1.80 -1.07 29.26
CA SER A 42 -2.85 -1.77 28.52
C SER A 42 -3.75 -0.77 27.80
N VAL A 43 -4.08 0.34 28.46
CA VAL A 43 -4.88 1.43 27.86
C VAL A 43 -4.14 2.08 26.70
N SER A 44 -2.85 2.36 26.86
CA SER A 44 -2.01 2.89 25.79
C SER A 44 -1.95 1.94 24.59
N ASN A 45 -1.69 0.65 24.84
CA ASN A 45 -1.69 -0.37 23.81
C ASN A 45 -3.04 -0.48 23.10
N THR A 46 -4.15 -0.41 23.83
CA THR A 46 -5.49 -0.40 23.23
C THR A 46 -5.68 0.79 22.29
N ARG A 47 -5.26 1.99 22.71
CA ARG A 47 -5.33 3.19 21.87
C ARG A 47 -4.47 3.06 20.61
N VAL A 48 -3.28 2.46 20.70
CA VAL A 48 -2.37 2.31 19.56
C VAL A 48 -2.91 1.26 18.58
N TYR A 49 -3.24 0.06 19.04
CA TYR A 49 -3.56 -1.07 18.15
C TYR A 49 -5.02 -1.12 17.72
N TYR A 50 -5.97 -0.76 18.58
CA TYR A 50 -7.39 -0.77 18.21
C TYR A 50 -7.86 0.60 17.73
N GLY A 51 -7.20 1.68 18.16
CA GLY A 51 -7.48 3.04 17.73
C GLY A 51 -6.60 3.50 16.56
N GLY A 52 -5.34 3.84 16.86
CA GLY A 52 -4.40 4.48 15.93
C GLY A 52 -4.14 3.67 14.66
N LEU A 53 -3.94 2.35 14.78
CA LEU A 53 -3.77 1.47 13.62
C LEU A 53 -5.02 1.47 12.73
N GLN A 54 -6.21 1.41 13.32
CA GLN A 54 -7.47 1.46 12.57
C GLN A 54 -7.67 2.81 11.87
N LEU A 55 -7.35 3.90 12.55
CA LEU A 55 -7.35 5.24 11.96
C LEU A 55 -6.36 5.35 10.80
N GLY A 56 -5.14 4.84 10.95
CA GLY A 56 -4.13 4.83 9.89
C GLY A 56 -4.59 4.06 8.66
N LEU A 57 -5.22 2.89 8.85
CA LEU A 57 -5.80 2.11 7.76
C LEU A 57 -6.95 2.85 7.09
N ALA A 58 -7.86 3.47 7.86
CA ALA A 58 -8.95 4.27 7.31
C ALA A 58 -8.42 5.44 6.45
N LEU A 59 -7.38 6.12 6.91
CA LEU A 59 -6.72 7.18 6.15
C LEU A 59 -6.09 6.66 4.85
N PHE A 60 -5.44 5.48 4.89
CA PHE A 60 -4.90 4.84 3.70
C PHE A 60 -5.99 4.49 2.67
N LEU A 61 -7.12 3.94 3.12
CA LEU A 61 -8.25 3.62 2.24
C LEU A 61 -8.86 4.89 1.64
N LEU A 62 -9.04 5.93 2.45
CA LEU A 62 -9.55 7.24 1.99
C LEU A 62 -8.60 7.87 0.97
N TRP A 63 -7.30 7.81 1.21
CA TRP A 63 -6.30 8.29 0.27
C TRP A 63 -6.30 7.52 -1.04
N SER A 64 -6.51 6.20 -0.98
CA SER A 64 -6.55 5.32 -2.14
C SER A 64 -7.79 5.55 -3.02
N THR A 65 -8.89 6.10 -2.49
CA THR A 65 -10.09 6.37 -3.32
C THR A 65 -9.89 7.52 -4.31
N ARG A 66 -8.90 8.39 -4.08
CA ARG A 66 -8.60 9.56 -4.92
C ARG A 66 -8.05 9.22 -6.31
N ARG A 67 -7.42 8.05 -6.47
CA ARG A 67 -6.74 7.66 -7.72
C ARG A 67 -7.10 6.23 -8.12
N PRO A 68 -7.58 5.99 -9.35
CA PRO A 68 -8.05 4.67 -9.76
C PRO A 68 -6.96 3.60 -9.72
N GLU A 69 -5.69 3.98 -9.90
CA GLU A 69 -4.53 3.08 -9.86
C GLU A 69 -4.35 2.45 -8.47
N ARG A 70 -4.76 3.15 -7.41
CA ARG A 70 -4.60 2.72 -6.01
C ARG A 70 -5.79 1.89 -5.50
N LEU A 71 -6.93 1.93 -6.18
CA LEU A 71 -8.14 1.22 -5.75
C LEU A 71 -7.90 -0.29 -5.66
N ARG A 72 -7.19 -0.86 -6.63
CA ARG A 72 -6.88 -2.29 -6.64
C ARG A 72 -6.07 -2.70 -5.42
N SER A 73 -4.99 -1.97 -5.12
CA SER A 73 -4.13 -2.24 -3.97
C SER A 73 -4.87 -2.09 -2.65
N ALA A 74 -5.73 -1.09 -2.51
CA ALA A 74 -6.55 -0.89 -1.32
C ALA A 74 -7.57 -2.02 -1.10
N LEU A 75 -8.19 -2.51 -2.17
CA LEU A 75 -9.10 -3.66 -2.08
C LEU A 75 -8.37 -4.95 -1.71
N VAL A 76 -7.20 -5.21 -2.31
CA VAL A 76 -6.38 -6.37 -1.95
C VAL A 76 -5.98 -6.31 -0.48
N LEU A 77 -5.48 -5.16 0.00
CA LEU A 77 -5.17 -4.97 1.41
C LEU A 77 -6.39 -5.29 2.30
N LEU A 78 -7.55 -4.72 1.97
CA LEU A 78 -8.77 -4.92 2.74
C LEU A 78 -9.18 -6.40 2.77
N ILE A 79 -9.15 -7.10 1.64
CA ILE A 79 -9.46 -8.54 1.56
C ILE A 79 -8.49 -9.34 2.43
N THR A 80 -7.19 -9.17 2.21
CA THR A 80 -6.15 -9.94 2.92
C THR A 80 -6.20 -9.68 4.42
N MET A 81 -6.37 -8.43 4.83
CA MET A 81 -6.48 -8.04 6.23
C MET A 81 -7.72 -8.66 6.89
N GLN A 82 -8.91 -8.52 6.28
CA GLN A 82 -10.14 -9.05 6.86
C GLN A 82 -10.10 -10.58 6.93
N ALA A 83 -9.58 -11.26 5.90
CA ALA A 83 -9.39 -12.70 5.90
C ALA A 83 -8.42 -13.15 6.99
N ALA A 84 -7.27 -12.47 7.15
CA ALA A 84 -6.31 -12.77 8.21
C ALA A 84 -6.93 -12.61 9.61
N LEU A 85 -7.75 -11.57 9.84
CA LEU A 85 -8.44 -11.38 11.11
C LEU A 85 -9.51 -12.44 11.39
N VAL A 86 -10.22 -12.91 10.36
CA VAL A 86 -11.15 -14.04 10.49
C VAL A 86 -10.39 -15.30 10.87
N LEU A 87 -9.30 -15.62 10.16
CA LEU A 87 -8.46 -16.79 10.44
C LEU A 87 -7.85 -16.73 11.83
N ALA A 88 -7.33 -15.56 12.25
CA ALA A 88 -6.80 -15.36 13.58
C ALA A 88 -7.87 -15.59 14.65
N ARG A 89 -9.10 -15.12 14.43
CA ARG A 89 -10.21 -15.34 15.37
C ARG A 89 -10.61 -16.82 15.46
N LEU A 90 -10.65 -17.52 14.34
CA LEU A 90 -10.92 -18.97 14.31
C LEU A 90 -9.78 -19.76 14.98
N GLY A 91 -8.53 -19.35 14.76
CA GLY A 91 -7.36 -19.91 15.43
C GLY A 91 -7.41 -19.72 16.94
N SER A 92 -7.72 -18.50 17.42
CA SER A 92 -7.93 -18.24 18.86
C SER A 92 -9.06 -19.10 19.42
N LEU A 93 -10.21 -19.20 18.73
CA LEU A 93 -11.33 -20.05 19.16
C LEU A 93 -10.90 -21.52 19.32
N TRP A 94 -10.07 -22.02 18.40
CA TRP A 94 -9.54 -23.38 18.46
C TRP A 94 -8.60 -23.57 19.66
N LEU A 95 -7.73 -22.60 19.94
CA LEU A 95 -6.82 -22.63 21.09
C LEU A 95 -7.57 -22.50 22.44
N ASP A 96 -8.68 -21.74 22.47
CA ASP A 96 -9.51 -21.51 23.66
C ASP A 96 -10.54 -22.64 23.93
N GLY A 97 -10.35 -23.81 23.31
CA GLY A 97 -11.21 -24.99 23.54
C GLY A 97 -12.58 -24.92 22.85
N GLY A 98 -12.77 -24.05 21.86
CA GLY A 98 -13.96 -24.05 20.99
C GLY A 98 -15.21 -23.39 21.59
N THR A 99 -15.07 -22.61 22.67
CA THR A 99 -16.23 -22.00 23.34
C THR A 99 -16.83 -20.84 22.51
N LEU A 100 -17.95 -21.10 21.84
CA LEU A 100 -18.66 -20.10 21.00
C LEU A 100 -19.17 -18.88 21.79
N ARG A 101 -19.24 -18.98 23.12
CA ARG A 101 -19.71 -17.89 24.00
C ARG A 101 -18.82 -16.65 23.95
N ASN A 102 -17.56 -16.81 23.55
CA ASN A 102 -16.58 -15.72 23.40
C ASN A 102 -16.47 -15.21 21.95
N LEU A 103 -17.28 -15.75 21.03
CA LEU A 103 -17.24 -15.39 19.62
C LEU A 103 -18.21 -14.24 19.37
N ASP A 104 -17.67 -13.05 19.12
CA ASP A 104 -18.47 -11.92 18.61
C ASP A 104 -18.87 -12.21 17.15
N LEU A 105 -20.04 -12.84 17.00
CA LEU A 105 -20.63 -13.18 15.70
C LEU A 105 -20.87 -11.95 14.83
N GLY A 106 -21.23 -10.81 15.43
CA GLY A 106 -21.45 -9.56 14.71
C GLY A 106 -20.14 -9.06 14.09
N ALA A 107 -19.08 -9.00 14.90
CA ALA A 107 -17.76 -8.61 14.41
C ALA A 107 -17.16 -9.63 13.43
N LEU A 108 -17.50 -10.91 13.52
CA LEU A 108 -17.05 -11.93 12.55
C LEU A 108 -17.80 -11.77 11.22
N ALA A 109 -19.13 -11.65 11.26
CA ALA A 109 -19.97 -11.42 10.09
C ALA A 109 -19.57 -10.14 9.35
N TYR A 110 -19.26 -9.08 10.09
CA TYR A 110 -18.71 -7.85 9.53
C TYR A 110 -17.42 -8.09 8.73
N LYS A 111 -16.45 -8.81 9.29
CA LYS A 111 -15.15 -9.06 8.63
C LYS A 111 -15.34 -9.87 7.35
N VAL A 112 -16.12 -10.95 7.43
CA VAL A 112 -16.44 -11.81 6.27
C VAL A 112 -17.20 -11.01 5.21
N GLY A 113 -18.26 -10.29 5.59
CA GLY A 113 -19.03 -9.46 4.67
C GLY A 113 -18.18 -8.38 4.00
N SER A 114 -17.30 -7.73 4.77
CA SER A 114 -16.36 -6.73 4.25
C SER A 114 -15.38 -7.33 3.24
N ALA A 115 -14.82 -8.50 3.54
CA ALA A 115 -13.93 -9.22 2.63
C ALA A 115 -14.64 -9.61 1.33
N LEU A 116 -15.87 -10.14 1.42
CA LEU A 116 -16.67 -10.54 0.27
C LEU A 116 -17.07 -9.34 -0.61
N LEU A 117 -17.49 -8.23 0.01
CA LEU A 117 -17.80 -7.00 -0.72
C LEU A 117 -16.56 -6.43 -1.42
N ALA A 118 -15.40 -6.46 -0.76
CA ALA A 118 -14.15 -6.03 -1.35
C ALA A 118 -13.70 -6.96 -2.50
N LEU A 119 -13.88 -8.27 -2.35
CA LEU A 119 -13.59 -9.25 -3.39
C LEU A 119 -14.51 -9.08 -4.60
N LEU A 120 -15.81 -8.87 -4.37
CA LEU A 120 -16.77 -8.56 -5.43
C LEU A 120 -16.41 -7.24 -6.13
N ALA A 121 -16.01 -6.22 -5.38
CA ALA A 121 -15.56 -4.96 -5.94
C ALA A 121 -14.29 -5.11 -6.78
N LEU A 122 -13.36 -5.95 -6.34
CA LEU A 122 -12.15 -6.29 -7.06
C LEU A 122 -12.46 -7.05 -8.35
N TYR A 123 -13.35 -8.05 -8.30
CA TYR A 123 -13.79 -8.80 -9.48
C TYR A 123 -14.50 -7.92 -10.51
N ARG A 124 -15.25 -6.92 -10.05
CA ARG A 124 -15.94 -5.95 -10.92
C ARG A 124 -15.04 -4.83 -11.45
N LEU A 125 -13.80 -4.72 -10.97
CA LEU A 125 -12.81 -3.83 -11.57
C LEU A 125 -12.24 -4.51 -12.82
N LYS A 126 -12.48 -3.91 -14.00
CA LYS A 126 -11.80 -4.34 -15.22
C LYS A 126 -10.28 -4.32 -14.97
N PRO A 127 -9.53 -5.35 -15.38
CA PRO A 127 -8.07 -5.30 -15.34
C PRO A 127 -7.63 -4.00 -16.01
N ALA A 128 -6.75 -3.23 -15.35
CA ALA A 128 -6.01 -2.22 -16.08
C ALA A 128 -5.36 -2.92 -17.28
N PRO A 129 -5.39 -2.34 -18.49
CA PRO A 129 -4.55 -2.84 -19.58
C PRO A 129 -3.17 -3.02 -18.98
N ALA A 130 -2.60 -4.22 -19.09
CA ALA A 130 -1.20 -4.40 -18.76
C ALA A 130 -0.46 -3.26 -19.44
N ALA A 131 0.36 -2.51 -18.69
CA ALA A 131 1.23 -1.51 -19.30
C ALA A 131 1.88 -2.21 -20.49
N GLU A 132 1.54 -1.78 -21.71
CA GLU A 132 2.08 -2.41 -22.91
C GLU A 132 3.59 -2.46 -22.69
N PRO A 133 4.22 -3.65 -22.75
CA PRO A 133 5.67 -3.70 -22.69
C PRO A 133 6.16 -2.67 -23.71
N PRO A 134 7.09 -1.77 -23.34
CA PRO A 134 7.57 -0.74 -24.25
C PRO A 134 7.90 -1.45 -25.56
N VAL A 135 7.17 -1.10 -26.62
CA VAL A 135 7.38 -1.68 -27.95
C VAL A 135 8.89 -1.55 -28.18
N PRO A 136 9.63 -2.66 -28.36
CA PRO A 136 11.05 -2.55 -28.64
C PRO A 136 11.19 -1.63 -29.85
N LEU A 137 11.86 -0.49 -29.67
CA LEU A 137 12.11 0.44 -30.76
C LEU A 137 12.65 -0.37 -31.94
N PRO A 138 12.12 -0.20 -33.16
CA PRO A 138 12.69 -0.87 -34.32
C PRO A 138 14.19 -0.56 -34.37
N PRO A 139 15.06 -1.51 -34.79
CA PRO A 139 16.53 -1.32 -34.85
C PRO A 139 17.03 -0.14 -35.70
N ALA A 140 16.11 0.58 -36.35
CA ALA A 140 16.33 1.77 -37.15
C ALA A 140 16.23 3.09 -36.35
N GLU A 141 15.60 3.09 -35.16
CA GLU A 141 15.41 4.29 -34.32
C GLU A 141 16.39 4.38 -33.15
N LEU A 142 17.29 3.41 -32.99
CA LEU A 142 18.47 3.60 -32.15
C LEU A 142 19.32 4.71 -32.78
N PRO A 143 19.68 5.79 -32.06
CA PRO A 143 20.61 6.81 -32.55
C PRO A 143 21.97 6.17 -32.80
N ARG A 144 22.19 5.61 -34.01
CA ARG A 144 23.47 5.03 -34.44
C ARG A 144 24.46 6.16 -34.80
N GLY A 145 24.73 7.06 -33.87
CA GLY A 145 25.63 8.17 -34.14
C GLY A 145 26.08 9.02 -32.98
N GLU A 146 25.38 9.06 -31.84
CA GLU A 146 25.77 10.01 -30.78
C GLU A 146 26.80 9.46 -29.77
N PHE A 147 26.93 8.15 -29.63
CA PHE A 147 27.85 7.57 -28.63
C PHE A 147 29.32 7.50 -29.09
N ASP A 148 29.60 7.49 -30.39
CA ASP A 148 30.99 7.39 -30.91
C ASP A 148 31.70 8.76 -31.00
N ASP A 149 30.96 9.85 -31.23
CA ASP A 149 31.55 11.18 -31.42
C ASP A 149 32.12 11.79 -30.13
N ASP A 150 31.58 11.41 -28.97
CA ASP A 150 31.98 12.00 -27.68
C ASP A 150 33.34 11.47 -27.19
N PHE A 151 33.64 10.18 -27.45
CA PHE A 151 34.96 9.61 -27.14
C PHE A 151 36.07 10.23 -28.00
N GLY A 152 35.81 10.45 -29.30
CA GLY A 152 36.78 11.08 -30.20
C GLY A 152 37.10 12.54 -29.83
N ARG A 153 36.14 13.29 -29.29
CA ARG A 153 36.37 14.65 -28.76
C ARG A 153 37.18 14.68 -27.48
N LEU A 154 36.97 13.71 -26.59
CA LEU A 154 37.73 13.62 -25.33
C LEU A 154 39.19 13.24 -25.59
N GLN A 155 39.45 12.35 -26.56
CA GLN A 155 40.81 11.98 -26.97
C GLN A 155 41.57 13.16 -27.60
N ARG A 156 40.93 13.91 -28.52
CA ARG A 156 41.54 15.09 -29.16
C ARG A 156 41.86 16.22 -28.17
N ARG A 157 41.21 16.26 -27.01
CA ARG A 157 41.44 17.28 -25.98
C ARG A 157 42.61 16.95 -25.05
N GLN A 158 43.08 15.70 -25.06
CA GLN A 158 44.15 15.23 -24.17
C GLN A 158 45.54 15.22 -24.81
N GLU A 159 45.66 15.43 -26.12
CA GLU A 159 46.97 15.59 -26.77
C GLU A 159 47.48 17.03 -26.54
N PRO A 160 48.53 17.24 -25.73
CA PRO A 160 49.18 18.54 -25.68
C PRO A 160 49.83 18.82 -27.04
N PRO A 161 49.85 20.09 -27.51
CA PRO A 161 50.57 20.43 -28.72
C PRO A 161 52.05 20.06 -28.52
N LEU A 162 52.54 19.10 -29.31
CA LEU A 162 53.96 18.84 -29.42
C LEU A 162 54.62 20.12 -29.94
N ASP A 163 55.31 20.82 -29.03
CA ASP A 163 56.22 21.91 -29.34
C ASP A 163 57.13 21.49 -30.51
N ARG A 164 56.90 22.05 -31.69
CA ARG A 164 57.91 22.02 -32.74
C ARG A 164 58.93 23.11 -32.43
N PRO A 165 60.21 22.76 -32.21
CA PRO A 165 61.23 23.76 -31.98
C PRO A 165 61.47 24.59 -33.24
N HIS A 166 61.76 25.85 -33.00
CA HIS A 166 62.27 26.87 -33.92
C HIS A 166 63.14 26.31 -35.04
N GLN A 167 62.76 26.55 -36.30
CA GLN A 167 63.72 26.73 -37.39
C GLN A 167 63.64 28.17 -37.88
N ALA A 168 64.73 28.86 -37.59
CA ALA A 168 65.05 30.20 -38.00
C ALA A 168 65.52 30.23 -39.47
N ARG A 169 65.29 31.38 -40.12
CA ARG A 169 65.98 31.90 -41.33
C ARG A 169 65.78 31.07 -42.60
N GLN A 170 65.70 31.65 -43.80
CA GLN A 170 66.24 32.90 -44.31
C GLN A 170 65.54 33.25 -45.63
N ASP A 171 65.70 34.51 -46.02
CA ASP A 171 65.38 35.09 -47.33
C ASP A 171 65.99 34.33 -48.53
#